data_AF-A0A2M7K7B7-F1
#
_entry.id   AF-A0A2M7K7B7-F1
#
_cell.length_a   1.000
_cell.length_b   1.000
_cell.length_c   1.000
_cell.angle_alpha   90.00
_cell.angle_beta   90.00
_cell.angle_gamma   90.00
#
_symmetry.space_group_name_H-M   'P 1'
#
loop_
_entity.id
_entity.type
_entity.pdbx_description
1 polymer ?
#
loop_
_entity_poly.entity_id
_entity_poly.type
_entity_poly.pdbx_seq_one_letter_code
_entity_poly.pdbx_strand_id
1 'polypeptide(L)'
;VVLAMGCRERTREAIAVPGSRPAGIFTAGTAQRYINIEGYMPGREVVVLGSGDIGMIMARRMTLEGARVKAVLEIMPFSTGLIRNKVQCLDDFNIPLKFNHTITRIEGGKRVEKVTVAQVDKHLQAIPGTEEEISCDTVLLSVGLIPENELTSEAGIKLDPVTRGPIVNENRETEIEGIFACGNVLHVHDLADFVTEEGEIVGRVVGEYLKGNRKFRSQPIKIFPGDNIAYVVPQHIDFIVPGRKKIKLFMRVKKPEERVKINLIDDKGRVLTAYKKRIVTPGEMVSVFLPEVLLDDKLKNITISIKRD
;
A
#
# COMPACT_ATOMS: atom_id res chain seq x y z
N VAL A 1 9.33 -17.39 14.89
CA VAL A 1 9.39 -15.91 14.90
C VAL A 1 8.31 -15.37 13.98
N VAL A 2 7.60 -14.31 14.37
CA VAL A 2 6.61 -13.65 13.51
C VAL A 2 7.03 -12.20 13.29
N LEU A 3 7.31 -11.85 12.04
CA LEU A 3 7.65 -10.50 11.60
C LEU A 3 6.35 -9.73 11.38
N ALA A 4 6.15 -8.69 12.20
CA ALA A 4 4.94 -7.85 12.19
C ALA A 4 5.27 -6.37 12.47
N MET A 5 6.46 -5.91 12.06
CA MET A 5 6.94 -4.54 12.35
C MET A 5 6.17 -3.45 11.59
N GLY A 6 5.35 -3.81 10.61
CA GLY A 6 4.53 -2.87 9.84
C GLY A 6 5.33 -2.08 8.80
N CYS A 7 5.01 -0.80 8.66
CA CYS A 7 5.60 0.08 7.67
C CYS A 7 5.79 1.50 8.23
N ARG A 8 6.79 2.20 7.71
CA ARG A 8 7.04 3.63 7.97
C ARG A 8 6.53 4.51 6.84
N GLU A 9 6.16 5.75 7.18
CA GLU A 9 5.82 6.76 6.19
C GLU A 9 7.05 7.30 5.48
N ARG A 10 6.90 7.66 4.21
CA ARG A 10 7.94 8.38 3.47
C ARG A 10 8.04 9.81 3.99
N THR A 11 9.26 10.21 4.34
CA THR A 11 9.57 11.57 4.76
C THR A 11 9.88 12.47 3.56
N ARG A 12 10.13 13.76 3.82
CA ARG A 12 10.55 14.73 2.81
C ARG A 12 11.82 14.26 2.09
N GLU A 13 12.78 13.74 2.83
CA GLU A 13 14.07 13.27 2.32
C GLU A 13 13.87 12.09 1.37
N ALA A 14 12.91 11.21 1.67
CA ALA A 14 12.59 10.06 0.82
C ALA A 14 12.00 10.45 -0.55
N ILE A 15 11.46 11.67 -0.69
CA ILE A 15 10.95 12.22 -1.96
C ILE A 15 11.77 13.41 -2.48
N ALA A 16 12.94 13.67 -1.88
CA ALA A 16 13.92 14.66 -2.32
C ALA A 16 13.39 16.08 -2.59
N VAL A 17 12.37 16.55 -1.85
CA VAL A 17 11.83 17.91 -2.03
C VAL A 17 12.83 18.96 -1.54
N PRO A 18 13.36 19.84 -2.42
CA PRO A 18 14.38 20.81 -2.06
C PRO A 18 13.83 21.97 -1.25
N GLY A 19 14.73 22.84 -0.76
CA GLY A 19 14.39 24.04 0.00
C GLY A 19 15.06 24.12 1.37
N SER A 20 14.56 25.04 2.20
CA SER A 20 15.02 25.25 3.59
C SER A 20 14.66 24.07 4.52
N ARG A 21 15.15 24.04 5.76
CA ARG A 21 14.85 22.99 6.76
C ARG A 21 14.12 23.54 8.02
N PRO A 22 12.96 24.18 7.87
CA PRO A 22 12.23 24.75 9.00
C PRO A 22 11.41 23.69 9.75
N ALA A 23 10.91 24.04 10.93
CA ALA A 23 9.86 23.26 11.59
C ALA A 23 8.54 23.31 10.79
N GLY A 24 7.61 22.39 11.07
CA GLY A 24 6.28 22.37 10.43
C GLY A 24 6.13 21.38 9.28
N ILE A 25 7.10 20.50 9.05
CA ILE A 25 7.00 19.44 8.04
C ILE A 25 6.81 18.11 8.77
N PHE A 26 5.68 17.46 8.54
CA PHE A 26 5.31 16.21 9.22
C PHE A 26 4.87 15.16 8.22
N THR A 27 5.07 13.89 8.54
CA THR A 27 4.28 12.83 7.91
C THR A 27 2.85 12.87 8.45
N ALA A 28 1.89 12.35 7.68
CA ALA A 28 0.49 12.40 8.07
C ALA A 28 0.22 11.62 9.36
N GLY A 29 0.85 10.47 9.57
CA GLY A 29 0.79 9.68 10.80
C GLY A 29 1.45 10.36 12.00
N THR A 30 2.54 11.10 11.80
CA THR A 30 3.12 11.93 12.88
C THR A 30 2.14 13.02 13.32
N ALA A 31 1.55 13.74 12.37
CA ALA A 31 0.51 14.72 12.66
C ALA A 31 -0.72 14.09 13.33
N GLN A 32 -1.11 12.89 12.89
CA GLN A 32 -2.19 12.12 13.50
C GLN A 32 -1.91 11.80 14.96
N ARG A 33 -0.70 11.36 15.30
CA ARG A 33 -0.28 11.09 16.69
C ARG A 33 -0.39 12.34 17.56
N TYR A 34 0.13 13.47 17.07
CA TYR A 34 0.08 14.73 17.81
C TYR A 34 -1.34 15.16 18.13
N ILE A 35 -2.25 15.11 17.17
CA ILE A 35 -3.62 15.55 17.39
C ILE A 35 -4.37 14.54 18.26
N ASN A 36 -4.34 13.27 17.89
CA ASN A 36 -5.26 12.28 18.45
C ASN A 36 -4.82 11.72 19.79
N ILE A 37 -3.51 11.66 20.04
CA ILE A 37 -2.97 11.05 21.27
C ILE A 37 -2.36 12.10 22.19
N GLU A 38 -1.59 13.04 21.62
CA GLU A 38 -0.86 14.03 22.44
C GLU A 38 -1.66 15.33 22.67
N GLY A 39 -2.72 15.58 21.88
CA GLY A 39 -3.54 16.79 21.99
C GLY A 39 -2.87 18.07 21.49
N TYR A 40 -1.85 17.98 20.63
CA TYR A 40 -1.15 19.12 20.05
C TYR A 40 -1.53 19.35 18.59
N MET A 41 -1.72 20.62 18.22
CA MET A 41 -1.93 21.03 16.83
C MET A 41 -0.59 21.20 16.09
N PRO A 42 -0.35 20.50 14.97
CA PRO A 42 0.88 20.63 14.17
C PRO A 42 1.11 22.04 13.58
N GLY A 43 0.02 22.74 13.29
CA GLY A 43 -0.06 24.14 12.87
C GLY A 43 -1.45 24.50 12.32
N ARG A 44 -1.58 25.67 11.68
CA ARG A 44 -2.88 26.29 11.38
C ARG A 44 -3.17 26.46 9.90
N GLU A 45 -2.17 26.65 9.04
CA GLU A 45 -2.35 26.82 7.60
C GLU A 45 -1.61 25.69 6.90
N VAL A 46 -2.35 24.72 6.36
CA VAL A 46 -1.80 23.39 6.05
C VAL A 46 -1.84 23.11 4.56
N VAL A 47 -0.74 22.61 4.00
CA VAL A 47 -0.73 21.98 2.68
C VAL A 47 -0.46 20.49 2.86
N VAL A 48 -1.25 19.64 2.20
CA VAL A 48 -1.06 18.18 2.21
C VAL A 48 -0.53 17.73 0.86
N LEU A 49 0.55 16.96 0.85
CA LEU A 49 1.07 16.30 -0.34
C LEU A 49 0.71 14.82 -0.31
N GLY A 50 -0.11 14.40 -1.27
CA GLY A 50 -0.64 13.04 -1.45
C GLY A 50 -2.13 12.95 -1.13
N SER A 51 -2.91 12.36 -2.04
CA SER A 51 -4.36 12.12 -1.87
C SER A 51 -4.70 10.67 -1.50
N GLY A 52 -3.77 9.96 -0.89
CA GLY A 52 -4.06 8.69 -0.24
C GLY A 52 -5.03 8.87 0.93
N ASP A 53 -5.65 7.78 1.40
CA ASP A 53 -6.65 7.82 2.46
C ASP A 53 -6.16 8.55 3.72
N ILE A 54 -4.92 8.29 4.15
CA ILE A 54 -4.33 8.92 5.34
C ILE A 54 -4.23 10.45 5.15
N GLY A 55 -3.73 10.91 4.01
CA GLY A 55 -3.59 12.34 3.71
C GLY A 55 -4.94 13.07 3.71
N MET A 56 -5.97 12.48 3.09
CA MET A 56 -7.30 13.08 3.07
C MET A 56 -7.97 13.07 4.45
N ILE A 57 -7.89 11.95 5.18
CA ILE A 57 -8.41 11.85 6.55
C ILE A 57 -7.73 12.87 7.47
N MET A 58 -6.43 13.07 7.31
CA MET A 58 -5.69 14.08 8.07
C MET A 58 -6.03 15.51 7.65
N ALA A 59 -6.28 15.77 6.36
CA ALA A 59 -6.79 17.07 5.92
C ALA A 59 -8.12 17.40 6.63
N ARG A 60 -9.07 16.44 6.67
CA ARG A 60 -10.30 16.60 7.45
C ARG A 60 -10.02 16.81 8.92
N ARG A 61 -9.14 16.00 9.52
CA ARG A 61 -8.86 16.11 10.96
C ARG A 61 -8.28 17.47 11.32
N MET A 62 -7.33 17.98 10.54
CA MET A 62 -6.79 19.33 10.72
C MET A 62 -7.90 20.38 10.67
N THR A 63 -8.82 20.29 9.69
CA THR A 63 -9.96 21.20 9.58
C THR A 63 -10.90 21.15 10.78
N LEU A 64 -11.23 19.94 11.27
CA LEU A 64 -12.09 19.75 12.44
C LEU A 64 -11.49 20.34 13.72
N GLU A 65 -10.16 20.34 13.84
CA GLU A 65 -9.43 20.95 14.96
C GLU A 65 -9.16 22.46 14.77
N GLY A 66 -9.73 23.09 13.74
CA GLY A 66 -9.67 24.53 13.52
C GLY A 66 -8.47 25.03 12.73
N ALA A 67 -7.70 24.15 12.07
CA ALA A 67 -6.75 24.56 11.04
C ALA A 67 -7.45 24.77 9.69
N ARG A 68 -6.80 25.51 8.79
CA ARG A 68 -7.23 25.72 7.42
C ARG A 68 -6.34 24.93 6.47
N VAL A 69 -6.89 23.91 5.84
CA VAL A 69 -6.18 23.18 4.77
C VAL A 69 -6.31 23.96 3.47
N LYS A 70 -5.17 24.43 2.95
CA LYS A 70 -5.06 25.28 1.76
C LYS A 70 -5.19 24.50 0.47
N ALA A 71 -4.62 23.30 0.45
CA ALA A 71 -4.70 22.38 -0.67
C ALA A 71 -4.26 20.97 -0.27
N VAL A 72 -4.86 19.99 -0.93
CA VAL A 72 -4.30 18.65 -1.08
C VAL A 72 -3.76 18.55 -2.51
N LEU A 73 -2.52 18.10 -2.65
CA LEU A 73 -1.83 17.98 -3.93
C LEU A 73 -1.67 16.49 -4.26
N GLU A 74 -2.02 16.09 -5.46
CA GLU A 74 -1.87 14.73 -5.96
C GLU A 74 -1.04 14.74 -7.24
N ILE A 75 0.03 13.95 -7.25
CA ILE A 75 0.95 13.88 -8.38
C ILE A 75 0.30 13.14 -9.56
N MET A 76 -0.66 12.27 -9.29
CA MET A 76 -1.41 11.53 -10.31
C MET A 76 -2.60 12.34 -10.88
N PRO A 77 -3.12 11.98 -12.07
CA PRO A 77 -4.33 12.58 -12.64
C PRO A 77 -5.63 12.13 -11.97
N PHE A 78 -5.56 11.32 -10.91
CA PHE A 78 -6.69 10.78 -10.17
C PHE A 78 -6.32 10.61 -8.70
N SER A 79 -7.32 10.53 -7.81
CA SER A 79 -7.08 10.31 -6.38
C SER A 79 -6.67 8.87 -6.12
N THR A 80 -5.62 8.70 -5.31
CA THR A 80 -5.09 7.38 -4.94
C THR A 80 -5.82 6.76 -3.76
N GLY A 81 -6.53 7.56 -2.96
CA GLY A 81 -7.43 7.10 -1.92
C GLY A 81 -8.83 6.76 -2.44
N LEU A 82 -9.67 6.27 -1.53
CA LEU A 82 -11.03 5.86 -1.83
C LEU A 82 -11.90 7.07 -2.17
N ILE A 83 -12.78 6.92 -3.15
CA ILE A 83 -13.72 7.98 -3.58
C ILE A 83 -14.56 8.49 -2.39
N ARG A 84 -14.97 7.58 -1.49
CA ARG A 84 -15.70 7.96 -0.26
C ARG A 84 -14.93 8.96 0.59
N ASN A 85 -13.61 8.80 0.69
CA ASN A 85 -12.76 9.66 1.51
C ASN A 85 -12.51 11.00 0.82
N LYS A 86 -12.40 11.04 -0.51
CA LYS A 86 -12.39 12.31 -1.25
C LYS A 86 -13.64 13.15 -0.92
N VAL A 87 -14.82 12.54 -1.01
CA VAL A 87 -16.09 13.24 -0.71
C VAL A 87 -16.15 13.66 0.76
N GLN A 88 -16.02 12.69 1.67
CA GLN A 88 -16.25 12.89 3.11
C GLN A 88 -15.14 13.66 3.84
N CYS A 89 -13.95 13.76 3.24
CA CYS A 89 -12.81 14.44 3.88
C CYS A 89 -12.45 15.75 3.19
N LEU A 90 -12.69 15.88 1.88
CA LEU A 90 -12.32 17.08 1.14
C LEU A 90 -13.54 17.86 0.67
N ASP A 91 -14.42 17.22 -0.13
CA ASP A 91 -15.54 17.93 -0.77
C ASP A 91 -16.51 18.49 0.28
N ASP A 92 -16.89 17.69 1.30
CA ASP A 92 -17.77 18.13 2.41
C ASP A 92 -17.18 19.27 3.26
N PHE A 93 -15.86 19.45 3.21
CA PHE A 93 -15.11 20.48 3.93
C PHE A 93 -14.61 21.61 3.01
N ASN A 94 -14.97 21.59 1.73
CA ASN A 94 -14.50 22.53 0.70
C ASN A 94 -12.96 22.65 0.62
N ILE A 95 -12.24 21.53 0.84
CA ILE A 95 -10.78 21.49 0.74
C ILE A 95 -10.39 21.22 -0.72
N PRO A 96 -9.60 22.09 -1.38
CA PRO A 96 -9.27 21.91 -2.77
C PRO A 96 -8.26 20.77 -2.97
N LEU A 97 -8.53 19.90 -3.96
CA LEU A 97 -7.65 18.84 -4.42
C LEU A 97 -7.13 19.18 -5.82
N LYS A 98 -5.80 19.33 -5.96
CA LYS A 98 -5.14 19.58 -7.24
C LYS A 98 -4.46 18.30 -7.75
N PHE A 99 -4.93 17.77 -8.88
CA PHE A 99 -4.31 16.62 -9.58
C PHE A 99 -3.17 17.05 -10.48
N ASN A 100 -2.24 16.15 -10.78
CA ASN A 100 -1.02 16.44 -11.54
C ASN A 100 -0.21 17.59 -10.91
N HIS A 101 -0.17 17.68 -9.58
CA HIS A 101 0.60 18.71 -8.88
C HIS A 101 1.49 18.08 -7.80
N THR A 102 2.67 18.67 -7.60
CA THR A 102 3.57 18.31 -6.50
C THR A 102 4.18 19.55 -5.87
N ILE A 103 4.77 19.39 -4.68
CA ILE A 103 5.60 20.42 -4.05
C ILE A 103 7.00 20.34 -4.65
N THR A 104 7.46 21.43 -5.26
CA THR A 104 8.80 21.54 -5.81
C THR A 104 9.77 22.21 -4.85
N ARG A 105 9.29 22.99 -3.87
CA ARG A 105 10.15 23.64 -2.87
C ARG A 105 9.41 23.96 -1.59
N ILE A 106 10.10 23.85 -0.44
CA ILE A 106 9.59 24.27 0.87
C ILE A 106 10.48 25.37 1.46
N GLU A 107 9.88 26.50 1.85
CA GLU A 107 10.59 27.68 2.32
C GLU A 107 10.08 28.17 3.68
N GLY A 108 11.02 28.61 4.51
CA GLY A 108 10.76 29.27 5.78
C GLY A 108 12.03 29.42 6.63
N GLY A 109 11.98 30.31 7.62
CA GLY A 109 13.07 30.50 8.58
C GLY A 109 13.03 29.48 9.73
N LYS A 110 12.26 29.80 10.78
CA LYS A 110 12.08 28.90 11.95
C LYS A 110 10.99 27.85 11.72
N ARG A 111 9.97 28.21 10.93
CA ARG A 111 8.83 27.37 10.55
C ARG A 111 8.55 27.57 9.06
N VAL A 112 7.88 26.63 8.42
CA VAL A 112 7.39 26.80 7.03
C VAL A 112 6.63 28.12 6.94
N GLU A 113 6.88 28.87 5.87
CA GLU A 113 6.18 30.11 5.54
C GLU A 113 5.42 29.97 4.22
N LYS A 114 5.97 29.16 3.30
CA LYS A 114 5.35 28.84 2.02
C LYS A 114 5.89 27.56 1.40
N VAL A 115 5.12 27.04 0.45
CA VAL A 115 5.56 26.02 -0.50
C VAL A 115 5.38 26.49 -1.93
N THR A 116 6.31 26.12 -2.80
CA THR A 116 6.15 26.22 -4.25
C THR A 116 5.59 24.90 -4.75
N VAL A 117 4.49 24.96 -5.48
CA VAL A 117 3.85 23.82 -6.15
C VAL A 117 3.97 23.99 -7.65
N ALA A 118 4.02 22.90 -8.41
CA ALA A 118 4.04 22.94 -9.87
C ALA A 118 3.20 21.81 -10.45
N GLN A 119 2.74 21.99 -11.69
CA GLN A 119 2.15 20.90 -12.45
C GLN A 119 3.22 19.86 -12.79
N VAL A 120 2.82 18.60 -12.94
CA VAL A 120 3.70 17.53 -13.42
C VAL A 120 3.26 16.98 -14.77
N ASP A 121 4.22 16.53 -15.56
CA ASP A 121 3.97 15.87 -16.83
C ASP A 121 3.63 14.38 -16.66
N LYS A 122 3.47 13.68 -17.79
CA LYS A 122 3.19 12.23 -17.83
C LYS A 122 4.32 11.35 -17.25
N HIS A 123 5.52 11.92 -17.05
CA HIS A 123 6.67 11.29 -16.43
C HIS A 123 6.82 11.70 -14.95
N LEU A 124 5.79 12.36 -14.40
CA LEU A 124 5.75 12.86 -13.02
C LEU A 124 6.86 13.88 -12.73
N GLN A 125 7.36 14.57 -13.76
CA GLN A 125 8.35 15.63 -13.63
C GLN A 125 7.67 16.98 -13.60
N ALA A 126 8.15 17.89 -12.74
CA ALA A 126 7.62 19.24 -12.64
C ALA A 126 7.79 20.00 -13.97
N ILE A 127 6.75 20.70 -14.41
CA ILE A 127 6.72 21.49 -15.64
C ILE A 127 7.18 22.92 -15.32
N PRO A 128 8.34 23.38 -15.83
CA PRO A 128 8.82 24.74 -15.59
C PRO A 128 7.82 25.79 -16.09
N GLY A 129 7.64 26.86 -15.32
CA GLY A 129 6.70 27.95 -15.64
C GLY A 129 5.27 27.72 -15.15
N THR A 130 5.00 26.60 -14.47
CA THR A 130 3.69 26.30 -13.86
C THR A 130 3.66 26.50 -12.35
N GLU A 131 4.70 27.13 -11.80
CA GLU A 131 4.88 27.29 -10.37
C GLU A 131 3.85 28.24 -9.75
N GLU A 132 3.30 27.84 -8.61
CA GLU A 132 2.42 28.64 -7.77
C GLU A 132 2.94 28.60 -6.33
N GLU A 133 2.89 29.73 -5.62
CA GLU A 133 3.24 29.79 -4.22
C GLU A 133 1.99 29.67 -3.34
N ILE A 134 2.05 28.82 -2.32
CA ILE A 134 1.01 28.68 -1.30
C ILE A 134 1.62 29.01 0.07
N SER A 135 1.20 30.12 0.66
CA SER A 135 1.56 30.43 2.05
C SER A 135 0.91 29.42 3.00
N CYS A 136 1.73 28.86 3.89
CA CYS A 136 1.34 27.85 4.87
C CYS A 136 2.37 27.78 6.00
N ASP A 137 1.97 27.29 7.16
CA ASP A 137 2.84 27.08 8.32
C ASP A 137 3.18 25.61 8.58
N THR A 138 2.53 24.72 7.83
CA THR A 138 2.59 23.27 8.01
C THR A 138 2.44 22.54 6.67
N VAL A 139 3.30 21.55 6.45
CA VAL A 139 3.21 20.60 5.33
C VAL A 139 3.02 19.20 5.89
N LEU A 140 1.95 18.51 5.44
CA LEU A 140 1.73 17.10 5.74
C LEU A 140 2.09 16.25 4.53
N LEU A 141 2.96 15.26 4.75
CA LEU A 141 3.41 14.32 3.72
C LEU A 141 2.66 12.99 3.87
N SER A 142 1.89 12.63 2.86
CA SER A 142 1.18 11.36 2.71
C SER A 142 1.54 10.71 1.38
N VAL A 143 2.83 10.51 1.16
CA VAL A 143 3.44 10.17 -0.15
C VAL A 143 3.85 8.71 -0.28
N GLY A 144 3.19 7.83 0.48
CA GLY A 144 3.39 6.38 0.45
C GLY A 144 4.13 5.82 1.67
N LEU A 145 4.10 4.49 1.76
CA LEU A 145 4.62 3.72 2.88
C LEU A 145 5.81 2.86 2.45
N ILE A 146 6.70 2.56 3.38
CA ILE A 146 7.86 1.69 3.23
C ILE A 146 7.72 0.56 4.26
N PRO A 147 7.55 -0.70 3.86
CA PRO A 147 7.62 -1.82 4.80
C PRO A 147 8.93 -1.82 5.58
N GLU A 148 8.86 -2.03 6.89
CA GLU A 148 10.02 -2.01 7.79
C GLU A 148 10.67 -3.40 7.78
N ASN A 149 11.75 -3.60 7.01
CA ASN A 149 12.32 -4.92 6.72
C ASN A 149 13.83 -5.00 6.98
N GLU A 150 14.36 -4.13 7.82
CA GLU A 150 15.75 -4.13 8.27
C GLU A 150 16.10 -5.48 8.93
N LEU A 151 15.31 -5.90 9.92
CA LEU A 151 15.49 -7.20 10.59
C LEU A 151 15.34 -8.39 9.62
N THR A 152 14.39 -8.31 8.69
CA THR A 152 14.16 -9.33 7.67
C THR A 152 15.39 -9.48 6.76
N SER A 153 15.98 -8.36 6.35
CA SER A 153 17.16 -8.32 5.50
C SER A 153 18.42 -8.81 6.25
N GLU A 154 18.59 -8.41 7.50
CA GLU A 154 19.68 -8.88 8.37
C GLU A 154 19.62 -10.40 8.62
N ALA A 155 18.42 -10.97 8.68
CA ALA A 155 18.21 -12.42 8.75
C ALA A 155 18.54 -13.16 7.43
N GLY A 156 18.90 -12.45 6.35
CA GLY A 156 19.20 -13.03 5.05
C GLY A 156 17.97 -13.49 4.25
N ILE A 157 16.77 -13.04 4.63
CA ILE A 157 15.52 -13.42 3.97
C ILE A 157 15.32 -12.58 2.71
N LYS A 158 15.02 -13.24 1.60
CA LYS A 158 14.78 -12.59 0.33
C LYS A 158 13.51 -11.74 0.34
N LEU A 159 13.64 -10.48 -0.09
CA LEU A 159 12.52 -9.57 -0.29
C LEU A 159 11.98 -9.62 -1.73
N ASP A 160 10.68 -9.44 -1.87
CA ASP A 160 10.02 -9.21 -3.14
C ASP A 160 10.40 -7.81 -3.67
N PRO A 161 10.80 -7.68 -4.94
CA PRO A 161 11.29 -6.41 -5.48
C PRO A 161 10.21 -5.34 -5.61
N VAL A 162 8.92 -5.73 -5.66
CA VAL A 162 7.79 -4.81 -5.81
C VAL A 162 7.23 -4.43 -4.44
N THR A 163 6.89 -5.42 -3.60
CA THR A 163 6.33 -5.11 -2.27
C THR A 163 7.37 -4.61 -1.30
N ARG A 164 8.64 -5.02 -1.47
CA ARG A 164 9.75 -4.85 -0.51
C ARG A 164 9.51 -5.53 0.84
N GLY A 165 8.56 -6.47 0.89
CA GLY A 165 8.39 -7.40 2.00
C GLY A 165 9.00 -8.77 1.71
N PRO A 166 9.12 -9.66 2.70
CA PRO A 166 9.65 -11.00 2.49
C PRO A 166 8.82 -11.79 1.47
N ILE A 167 9.49 -12.61 0.68
CA ILE A 167 8.82 -13.63 -0.14
C ILE A 167 8.31 -14.72 0.79
N VAL A 168 7.04 -15.09 0.64
CA VAL A 168 6.40 -16.08 1.51
C VAL A 168 5.54 -17.07 0.73
N ASN A 169 5.36 -18.23 1.34
CA ASN A 169 4.37 -19.21 0.90
C ASN A 169 2.96 -18.90 1.43
N GLU A 170 2.03 -19.81 1.17
CA GLU A 170 0.62 -19.65 1.53
C GLU A 170 0.35 -19.63 3.03
N ASN A 171 1.29 -20.16 3.81
CA ASN A 171 1.30 -20.10 5.26
C ASN A 171 1.92 -18.80 5.80
N ARG A 172 2.35 -17.90 4.89
CA ARG A 172 3.12 -16.68 5.17
C ARG A 172 4.46 -16.94 5.85
N GLU A 173 4.99 -18.13 5.64
CA GLU A 173 6.33 -18.51 6.08
C GLU A 173 7.34 -18.12 5.02
N THR A 174 8.48 -17.62 5.47
CA THR A 174 9.61 -17.24 4.60
C THR A 174 10.39 -18.49 4.17
N GLU A 175 11.47 -18.30 3.41
CA GLU A 175 12.37 -19.40 3.07
C GLU A 175 13.12 -19.99 4.29
N ILE A 176 13.19 -19.24 5.40
CA ILE A 176 13.74 -19.73 6.66
C ILE A 176 12.60 -20.33 7.49
N GLU A 177 12.71 -21.64 7.73
CA GLU A 177 11.75 -22.40 8.52
C GLU A 177 11.49 -21.75 9.89
N GLY A 178 10.21 -21.64 10.25
CA GLY A 178 9.80 -21.09 11.53
C GLY A 178 9.86 -19.55 11.61
N ILE A 179 10.20 -18.86 10.52
CA ILE A 179 10.06 -17.40 10.39
C ILE A 179 8.87 -17.10 9.48
N PHE A 180 7.88 -16.40 10.02
CA PHE A 180 6.65 -15.99 9.35
C PHE A 180 6.56 -14.47 9.26
N ALA A 181 5.77 -13.94 8.32
CA ALA A 181 5.56 -12.49 8.19
C ALA A 181 4.09 -12.15 7.91
N CYS A 182 3.53 -11.12 8.53
CA CYS A 182 2.15 -10.69 8.28
C CYS A 182 1.94 -9.19 8.44
N GLY A 183 0.90 -8.68 7.76
CA GLY A 183 0.53 -7.28 7.81
C GLY A 183 1.43 -6.42 6.93
N ASN A 184 1.57 -5.15 7.29
CA ASN A 184 2.19 -4.15 6.41
C ASN A 184 3.70 -4.32 6.18
N VAL A 185 4.37 -5.18 6.95
CA VAL A 185 5.76 -5.59 6.67
C VAL A 185 5.87 -6.46 5.43
N LEU A 186 4.82 -7.25 5.13
CA LEU A 186 4.80 -8.17 4.01
C LEU A 186 4.40 -7.46 2.71
N HIS A 187 3.34 -6.67 2.79
CA HIS A 187 2.83 -5.80 1.73
C HIS A 187 1.83 -4.82 2.33
N VAL A 188 1.71 -3.63 1.75
CA VAL A 188 0.89 -2.56 2.33
C VAL A 188 -0.59 -2.81 2.04
N HIS A 189 -1.33 -3.14 3.10
CA HIS A 189 -2.78 -3.23 3.07
C HIS A 189 -3.41 -1.83 3.13
N ASP A 190 -4.51 -1.64 2.43
CA ASP A 190 -5.38 -0.46 2.46
C ASP A 190 -6.37 -0.49 3.64
N LEU A 191 -6.77 -1.68 4.11
CA LEU A 191 -7.74 -1.86 5.19
C LEU A 191 -7.17 -2.68 6.36
N ALA A 192 -7.53 -2.28 7.58
CA ALA A 192 -7.17 -3.00 8.80
C ALA A 192 -7.75 -4.43 8.84
N ASP A 193 -8.89 -4.65 8.17
CA ASP A 193 -9.51 -5.98 8.06
C ASP A 193 -8.56 -6.98 7.39
N PHE A 194 -7.88 -6.59 6.30
CA PHE A 194 -6.94 -7.48 5.62
C PHE A 194 -5.68 -7.73 6.43
N VAL A 195 -5.19 -6.73 7.17
CA VAL A 195 -4.10 -6.90 8.13
C VAL A 195 -4.48 -7.91 9.21
N THR A 196 -5.69 -7.79 9.74
CA THR A 196 -6.21 -8.68 10.79
C THR A 196 -6.35 -10.10 10.30
N GLU A 197 -6.96 -10.30 9.13
CA GLU A 197 -7.11 -11.61 8.51
C GLU A 197 -5.76 -12.27 8.21
N GLU A 198 -4.76 -11.51 7.76
CA GLU A 198 -3.40 -12.03 7.55
C GLU A 198 -2.72 -12.43 8.87
N GLY A 199 -2.95 -11.67 9.95
CA GLY A 199 -2.54 -12.03 11.30
C GLY A 199 -3.19 -13.33 11.79
N GLU A 200 -4.51 -13.50 11.58
CA GLU A 200 -5.23 -14.72 11.92
C GLU A 200 -4.72 -15.94 11.14
N ILE A 201 -4.37 -15.76 9.86
CA ILE A 201 -3.73 -16.80 9.04
C ILE A 201 -2.43 -17.25 9.70
N VAL A 202 -1.53 -16.31 10.01
CA VAL A 202 -0.24 -16.64 10.63
C VAL A 202 -0.41 -17.25 12.02
N GLY A 203 -1.30 -16.72 12.86
CA GLY A 203 -1.54 -17.28 14.19
C GLY A 203 -1.95 -18.76 14.14
N ARG A 204 -2.87 -19.11 13.23
CA ARG A 204 -3.29 -20.50 13.01
C ARG A 204 -2.14 -21.38 12.51
N VAL A 205 -1.41 -20.90 11.51
CA VAL A 205 -0.28 -21.61 10.92
C VAL A 205 0.82 -21.87 11.94
N VAL A 206 1.17 -20.88 12.76
CA VAL A 206 2.17 -21.02 13.82
C VAL A 206 1.74 -22.09 14.82
N GLY A 207 0.45 -22.12 15.20
CA GLY A 207 -0.10 -23.16 16.06
C GLY A 207 0.07 -24.57 15.47
N GLU A 208 -0.15 -24.74 14.16
CA GLU A 208 0.05 -26.03 13.48
C GLU A 208 1.54 -26.36 13.29
N TYR A 209 2.38 -25.37 13.01
CA TYR A 209 3.83 -25.51 12.92
C TYR A 209 4.41 -26.08 14.21
N LEU A 210 3.99 -25.57 15.37
CA LEU A 210 4.44 -26.04 16.69
C LEU A 210 4.01 -27.47 17.03
N LYS A 211 2.97 -28.00 16.36
CA LYS A 211 2.56 -29.41 16.49
C LYS A 211 3.41 -30.37 15.65
N GLY A 212 4.22 -29.86 14.73
CA GLY A 212 5.17 -30.64 13.93
C GLY A 212 4.58 -31.49 12.79
N ASN A 213 3.27 -31.43 12.52
CA ASN A 213 2.65 -32.22 11.46
C ASN A 213 2.56 -31.42 10.16
N ARG A 214 3.64 -31.45 9.35
CA ARG A 214 3.75 -30.70 8.10
C ARG A 214 3.90 -31.65 6.92
N LYS A 215 3.07 -31.45 5.88
CA LYS A 215 3.15 -32.20 4.62
C LYS A 215 3.47 -31.25 3.50
N PHE A 216 4.62 -31.47 2.86
CA PHE A 216 5.06 -30.69 1.72
C PHE A 216 4.51 -31.27 0.42
N ARG A 217 4.30 -30.40 -0.57
CA ARG A 217 4.14 -30.80 -1.97
C ARG A 217 5.48 -31.30 -2.49
N SER A 218 5.45 -32.14 -3.52
CA SER A 218 6.67 -32.62 -4.19
C SER A 218 7.49 -31.48 -4.82
N GLN A 219 6.81 -30.40 -5.20
CA GLN A 219 7.39 -29.15 -5.68
C GLN A 219 6.48 -27.97 -5.29
N PRO A 220 7.04 -26.78 -4.98
CA PRO A 220 6.27 -25.56 -4.81
C PRO A 220 5.50 -25.16 -6.08
N ILE A 221 4.25 -24.73 -5.91
CA ILE A 221 3.49 -24.07 -6.98
C ILE A 221 3.80 -22.57 -6.91
N LYS A 222 4.44 -22.01 -7.93
CA LYS A 222 4.79 -20.58 -7.98
C LYS A 222 3.62 -19.75 -8.52
N ILE A 223 3.43 -18.57 -7.97
CA ILE A 223 2.38 -17.64 -8.38
C ILE A 223 3.01 -16.40 -8.99
N PHE A 224 2.63 -16.07 -10.23
CA PHE A 224 3.20 -14.96 -10.98
C PHE A 224 2.17 -13.86 -11.27
N PRO A 225 2.58 -12.58 -11.16
CA PRO A 225 1.79 -11.47 -11.66
C PRO A 225 1.82 -11.48 -13.20
N GLY A 226 0.65 -11.54 -13.82
CA GLY A 226 0.44 -11.43 -15.27
C GLY A 226 -0.03 -10.04 -15.68
N ASP A 227 -0.88 -9.99 -16.71
CA ASP A 227 -1.38 -8.73 -17.25
C ASP A 227 -2.17 -7.92 -16.20
N ASN A 228 -1.88 -6.62 -16.14
CA ASN A 228 -2.40 -5.64 -15.19
C ASN A 228 -2.29 -6.04 -13.69
N ILE A 229 -1.40 -6.98 -13.32
CA ILE A 229 -1.07 -7.28 -11.91
C ILE A 229 0.34 -6.72 -11.58
N ALA A 230 0.45 -6.02 -10.45
CA ALA A 230 1.71 -5.47 -9.95
C ALA A 230 2.50 -6.52 -9.14
N TYR A 231 1.83 -7.20 -8.23
CA TYR A 231 2.39 -8.28 -7.41
C TYR A 231 1.27 -9.18 -6.89
N VAL A 232 1.63 -10.36 -6.37
CA VAL A 232 0.73 -11.29 -5.68
C VAL A 232 1.38 -11.79 -4.39
N VAL A 233 0.58 -11.92 -3.33
CA VAL A 233 0.98 -12.51 -2.05
C VAL A 233 -0.06 -13.59 -1.68
N PRO A 234 0.34 -14.82 -1.36
CA PRO A 234 1.70 -15.35 -1.34
C PRO A 234 2.29 -15.53 -2.75
N GLN A 235 3.61 -15.70 -2.84
CA GLN A 235 4.33 -15.93 -4.10
C GLN A 235 4.43 -17.41 -4.46
N HIS A 236 4.24 -18.31 -3.51
CA HIS A 236 4.26 -19.75 -3.76
C HIS A 236 3.35 -20.52 -2.78
N ILE A 237 3.10 -21.79 -3.10
CA ILE A 237 2.30 -22.72 -2.30
C ILE A 237 3.12 -24.00 -2.09
N ASP A 238 3.43 -24.31 -0.83
CA ASP A 238 4.39 -25.35 -0.49
C ASP A 238 3.76 -26.55 0.20
N PHE A 239 2.64 -26.34 0.92
CA PHE A 239 2.09 -27.36 1.81
C PHE A 239 0.81 -27.98 1.27
N ILE A 240 0.62 -29.24 1.64
CA ILE A 240 -0.66 -29.95 1.60
C ILE A 240 -1.24 -29.87 3.01
N VAL A 241 -2.28 -29.06 3.17
CA VAL A 241 -2.94 -28.85 4.46
C VAL A 241 -4.26 -29.63 4.48
N PRO A 242 -4.39 -30.71 5.26
CA PRO A 242 -5.63 -31.49 5.32
C PRO A 242 -6.85 -30.63 5.65
N GLY A 243 -7.90 -30.74 4.85
CA GLY A 243 -9.15 -29.99 5.04
C GLY A 243 -9.11 -28.51 4.62
N ARG A 244 -7.98 -27.99 4.13
CA ARG A 244 -7.93 -26.63 3.54
C ARG A 244 -8.78 -26.59 2.27
N LYS A 245 -9.78 -25.70 2.25
CA LYS A 245 -10.70 -25.57 1.10
C LYS A 245 -10.19 -24.58 0.05
N LYS A 246 -9.53 -23.52 0.51
CA LYS A 246 -9.10 -22.39 -0.33
C LYS A 246 -7.95 -21.64 0.31
N ILE A 247 -7.12 -21.04 -0.53
CA ILE A 247 -6.02 -20.16 -0.17
C ILE A 247 -6.42 -18.75 -0.58
N LYS A 248 -6.22 -17.75 0.29
CA LYS A 248 -6.48 -16.35 -0.06
C LYS A 248 -5.23 -15.74 -0.68
N LEU A 249 -5.42 -15.19 -1.88
CA LEU A 249 -4.40 -14.46 -2.62
C LEU A 249 -4.75 -12.97 -2.56
N PHE A 250 -3.75 -12.15 -2.28
CA PHE A 250 -3.82 -10.70 -2.30
C PHE A 250 -2.98 -10.17 -3.46
N MET A 251 -3.41 -9.09 -4.09
CA MET A 251 -2.72 -8.49 -5.23
C MET A 251 -3.06 -7.01 -5.38
N ARG A 252 -2.16 -6.27 -6.04
CA ARG A 252 -2.42 -4.91 -6.52
C ARG A 252 -2.40 -4.88 -8.03
N VAL A 253 -3.21 -3.99 -8.61
CA VAL A 253 -3.25 -3.78 -10.07
C VAL A 253 -2.34 -2.62 -10.46
N LYS A 254 -1.89 -2.62 -11.72
CA LYS A 254 -1.00 -1.56 -12.24
C LYS A 254 -1.76 -0.32 -12.69
N LYS A 255 -2.93 -0.50 -13.29
CA LYS A 255 -3.79 0.57 -13.82
C LYS A 255 -5.26 0.30 -13.49
N PRO A 256 -6.08 1.36 -13.37
CA PRO A 256 -7.51 1.19 -13.20
C PRO A 256 -8.14 0.55 -14.43
N GLU A 257 -9.12 -0.32 -14.21
CA GLU A 257 -9.85 -0.98 -15.30
C GLU A 257 -11.26 -1.37 -14.84
N GLU A 258 -12.25 -1.21 -15.72
CA GLU A 258 -13.65 -1.51 -15.45
C GLU A 258 -14.10 -2.79 -16.14
N ARG A 259 -15.09 -3.46 -15.53
CA ARG A 259 -15.69 -4.72 -15.99
C ARG A 259 -14.61 -5.74 -16.31
N VAL A 260 -13.96 -6.25 -15.28
CA VAL A 260 -12.81 -7.14 -15.42
C VAL A 260 -13.10 -8.55 -14.93
N LYS A 261 -12.38 -9.50 -15.52
CA LYS A 261 -12.17 -10.86 -15.01
C LYS A 261 -10.73 -11.02 -14.54
N ILE A 262 -10.58 -11.41 -13.28
CA ILE A 262 -9.31 -11.84 -12.69
C ILE A 262 -9.18 -13.35 -12.95
N ASN A 263 -8.31 -13.74 -13.87
CA ASN A 263 -8.10 -15.12 -14.29
C ASN A 263 -6.88 -15.72 -13.60
N LEU A 264 -7.02 -16.92 -13.05
CA LEU A 264 -5.92 -17.75 -12.58
C LEU A 264 -5.64 -18.80 -13.65
N ILE A 265 -4.45 -18.75 -14.23
CA ILE A 265 -4.08 -19.48 -15.44
C ILE A 265 -2.95 -20.45 -15.11
N ASP A 266 -3.07 -21.71 -15.54
CA ASP A 266 -2.02 -22.72 -15.35
C ASP A 266 -0.87 -22.60 -16.37
N ASP A 267 0.11 -23.50 -16.24
CA ASP A 267 1.27 -23.63 -17.13
C ASP A 267 0.93 -23.81 -18.62
N LYS A 268 -0.28 -24.29 -18.93
CA LYS A 268 -0.74 -24.60 -20.30
C LYS A 268 -1.63 -23.50 -20.87
N GLY A 269 -1.81 -22.40 -20.15
CA GLY A 269 -2.69 -21.31 -20.56
C GLY A 269 -4.17 -21.58 -20.28
N ARG A 270 -4.51 -22.66 -19.56
CA ARG A 270 -5.90 -22.96 -19.18
C ARG A 270 -6.29 -22.11 -17.98
N VAL A 271 -7.45 -21.48 -18.07
CA VAL A 271 -8.05 -20.78 -16.92
C VAL A 271 -8.57 -21.81 -15.92
N LEU A 272 -7.95 -21.86 -14.74
CA LEU A 272 -8.35 -22.71 -13.61
C LEU A 272 -9.64 -22.18 -12.97
N THR A 273 -9.70 -20.86 -12.75
CA THR A 273 -10.85 -20.15 -12.20
C THR A 273 -10.79 -18.68 -12.59
N ALA A 274 -11.93 -17.99 -12.53
CA ALA A 274 -12.03 -16.56 -12.80
C ALA A 274 -13.01 -15.85 -11.86
N TYR A 275 -12.70 -14.62 -11.49
CA TYR A 275 -13.52 -13.77 -10.64
C TYR A 275 -13.89 -12.48 -11.37
N LYS A 276 -15.18 -12.17 -11.46
CA LYS A 276 -15.66 -10.91 -12.04
C LYS A 276 -15.57 -9.78 -11.01
N LYS A 277 -15.10 -8.61 -11.42
CA LYS A 277 -15.14 -7.39 -10.62
C LYS A 277 -15.56 -6.21 -11.48
N ARG A 278 -16.37 -5.31 -10.92
CA ARG A 278 -16.87 -4.13 -11.64
C ARG A 278 -15.75 -3.14 -11.95
N ILE A 279 -14.82 -2.96 -11.03
CA ILE A 279 -13.69 -2.05 -11.16
C ILE A 279 -12.52 -2.57 -10.34
N VAL A 280 -11.31 -2.32 -10.82
CA VAL A 280 -10.07 -2.43 -10.07
C VAL A 280 -9.33 -1.10 -10.13
N THR A 281 -8.67 -0.72 -9.05
CA THR A 281 -7.84 0.48 -8.97
C THR A 281 -6.55 0.14 -8.22
N PRO A 282 -5.41 0.77 -8.53
CA PRO A 282 -4.16 0.52 -7.81
C PRO A 282 -4.25 0.81 -6.31
N GLY A 283 -5.10 1.79 -5.93
CA GLY A 283 -5.34 2.21 -4.55
C GLY A 283 -6.10 1.21 -3.69
N GLU A 284 -6.76 0.21 -4.28
CA GLU A 284 -7.50 -0.84 -3.56
C GLU A 284 -6.80 -2.20 -3.62
N MET A 285 -6.78 -2.91 -2.49
CA MET A 285 -6.32 -4.29 -2.46
C MET A 285 -7.35 -5.19 -3.16
N VAL A 286 -6.86 -6.01 -4.08
CA VAL A 286 -7.67 -7.06 -4.70
C VAL A 286 -7.36 -8.36 -3.99
N SER A 287 -8.40 -9.10 -3.59
CA SER A 287 -8.23 -10.44 -3.06
C SER A 287 -9.16 -11.42 -3.76
N VAL A 288 -8.65 -12.63 -3.98
CA VAL A 288 -9.40 -13.75 -4.55
C VAL A 288 -9.05 -15.01 -3.78
N PHE A 289 -9.93 -16.01 -3.87
CA PHE A 289 -9.66 -17.32 -3.31
C PHE A 289 -9.17 -18.26 -4.41
N LEU A 290 -8.15 -19.05 -4.12
CA LEU A 290 -7.72 -20.16 -4.94
C LEU A 290 -8.20 -21.46 -4.29
N PRO A 291 -9.18 -22.17 -4.88
CA PRO A 291 -9.66 -23.43 -4.34
C PRO A 291 -8.56 -24.51 -4.31
N GLU A 292 -8.41 -25.20 -3.18
CA GLU A 292 -7.38 -26.24 -2.99
C GLU A 292 -7.55 -27.38 -4.01
N VAL A 293 -8.81 -27.69 -4.35
CA VAL A 293 -9.17 -28.77 -5.30
C VAL A 293 -8.64 -28.56 -6.71
N LEU A 294 -8.18 -27.35 -7.05
CA LEU A 294 -7.57 -27.04 -8.35
C LEU A 294 -6.04 -27.23 -8.36
N LEU A 295 -5.44 -27.57 -7.22
CA LEU A 295 -3.98 -27.67 -7.04
C LEU A 295 -3.52 -29.12 -7.13
N ASP A 296 -3.46 -29.64 -8.36
CA ASP A 296 -2.89 -30.96 -8.64
C ASP A 296 -1.35 -30.96 -8.52
N ASP A 297 -0.75 -32.15 -8.41
CA ASP A 297 0.70 -32.30 -8.21
C ASP A 297 1.55 -31.98 -9.46
N LYS A 298 0.93 -31.90 -10.64
CA LYS A 298 1.60 -31.57 -11.90
C LYS A 298 1.66 -30.07 -12.15
N LEU A 299 0.79 -29.30 -11.49
CA LEU A 299 0.77 -27.84 -11.56
C LEU A 299 2.09 -27.28 -10.99
N LYS A 300 2.75 -26.42 -11.76
CA LYS A 300 4.02 -25.78 -11.36
C LYS A 300 3.84 -24.30 -11.15
N ASN A 301 3.08 -23.64 -12.03
CA ASN A 301 2.91 -22.21 -11.99
C ASN A 301 1.44 -21.81 -12.15
N ILE A 302 1.06 -20.74 -11.45
CA ILE A 302 -0.22 -20.04 -11.63
C ILE A 302 0.10 -18.59 -12.00
N THR A 303 -0.39 -18.14 -13.15
CA THR A 303 -0.33 -16.73 -13.53
C THR A 303 -1.66 -16.06 -13.25
N ILE A 304 -1.65 -14.96 -12.50
CA ILE A 304 -2.86 -14.16 -12.27
C ILE A 304 -2.87 -13.01 -13.26
N SER A 305 -3.92 -12.90 -14.06
CA SER A 305 -4.06 -11.82 -15.05
C SER A 305 -5.43 -11.17 -14.95
N ILE A 306 -5.49 -9.88 -15.20
CA ILE A 306 -6.74 -9.16 -15.38
C ILE A 306 -6.99 -8.97 -16.87
N LYS A 307 -8.21 -9.29 -17.31
CA LYS A 307 -8.70 -9.00 -18.65
C LYS A 307 -10.05 -8.30 -18.56
N ARG A 308 -10.32 -7.39 -19.48
CA ARG A 308 -11.66 -6.84 -19.68
C ARG A 308 -12.64 -7.96 -20.05
N ASP A 309 -13.76 -8.01 -19.33
CA ASP A 309 -14.89 -8.94 -19.55
C ASP A 309 -15.71 -8.54 -20.80
#